data_AF-A0A7S1LTD9-F1
#
_entry.id   AF-A0A7S1LTD9-F1
#
_cell.length_a   1.000
_cell.length_b   1.000
_cell.length_c   1.000
_cell.angle_alpha   90.00
_cell.angle_beta   90.00
_cell.angle_gamma   90.00
#
_symmetry.space_group_name_H-M   'P 1'
#
loop_
_entity.id
_entity.type
_entity.pdbx_description
1 polymer ?
#
loop_
_entity_poly.entity_id
_entity_poly.type
_entity_poly.pdbx_seq_one_letter_code
_entity_poly.pdbx_strand_id
1 'polypeptide(L)'
;FDRLQLVATLGLNRNKLCSFLEAVERGYDDSNPYHNRAHAASVLHAMHAMLEHGGMMRAVAPALLGHEGRPGEVGDAAGSASLERMTCLLAAAIHDYEHEGLNNDFLVKTGHKRAIRYNDQHANELHHAAAAFALLLRPECNFLEHLPAQDFRRVRSLVIDLVLGTDMAQHG
;
A
#
# COMPACT_ATOMS: atom_id res chain seq x y z
N PHE A 1 9.42 -9.30 -0.86
CA PHE A 1 9.63 -9.39 0.59
C PHE A 1 10.91 -10.14 0.94
N ASP A 2 11.06 -11.43 0.62
CA ASP A 2 12.26 -12.21 0.98
C ASP A 2 13.54 -11.75 0.32
N ARG A 3 13.51 -11.48 -1.00
CA ARG A 3 14.67 -10.95 -1.75
C ARG A 3 15.23 -9.67 -1.11
N LEU A 4 14.36 -8.86 -0.53
CA LEU A 4 14.70 -7.60 0.12
C LEU A 4 14.94 -7.74 1.63
N GLN A 5 14.93 -8.98 2.15
CA GLN A 5 15.11 -9.34 3.56
C GLN A 5 14.11 -8.67 4.53
N LEU A 6 13.01 -8.10 4.04
CA LEU A 6 12.07 -7.29 4.84
C LEU A 6 11.46 -8.07 5.99
N VAL A 7 11.17 -9.36 5.78
CA VAL A 7 10.60 -10.23 6.83
C VAL A 7 11.55 -10.35 8.02
N ALA A 8 12.83 -10.56 7.75
CA ALA A 8 13.84 -10.70 8.80
C ALA A 8 14.16 -9.35 9.45
N THR A 9 14.38 -8.31 8.64
CA THR A 9 14.79 -6.98 9.13
C THR A 9 13.72 -6.31 9.99
N LEU A 10 12.45 -6.45 9.62
CA LEU A 10 11.33 -5.82 10.33
C LEU A 10 10.63 -6.76 11.32
N GLY A 11 11.12 -8.00 11.49
CA GLY A 11 10.52 -8.98 12.39
C GLY A 11 9.08 -9.36 12.03
N LEU A 12 8.74 -9.42 10.74
CA LEU A 12 7.38 -9.69 10.27
C LEU A 12 7.03 -11.17 10.41
N ASN A 13 5.76 -11.46 10.75
CA ASN A 13 5.26 -12.82 10.72
C ASN A 13 5.01 -13.27 9.26
N ARG A 14 5.87 -14.15 8.74
CA ARG A 14 5.80 -14.68 7.37
C ARG A 14 4.45 -15.31 7.04
N ASN A 15 3.90 -16.13 7.95
CA ASN A 15 2.65 -16.84 7.69
C ASN A 15 1.48 -15.85 7.57
N LYS A 16 1.44 -14.83 8.45
CA LYS A 16 0.42 -13.78 8.36
C LYS A 16 0.57 -12.92 7.12
N LEU A 17 1.81 -12.66 6.69
CA LEU A 17 2.08 -11.93 5.44
C LEU A 17 1.56 -12.71 4.23
N CYS A 18 1.80 -14.03 4.17
CA CYS A 18 1.25 -14.88 3.11
C CYS A 18 -0.28 -14.88 3.14
N SER A 19 -0.90 -15.12 4.30
CA SER A 19 -2.36 -15.07 4.45
C SER A 19 -2.97 -13.75 3.97
N PHE A 20 -2.32 -12.62 4.31
CA PHE A 20 -2.73 -11.30 3.86
C PHE A 20 -2.62 -11.16 2.35
N LEU A 21 -1.47 -11.48 1.75
CA LEU A 21 -1.25 -11.33 0.31
C LEU A 21 -2.17 -12.26 -0.51
N GLU A 22 -2.42 -13.48 -0.06
CA GLU A 22 -3.38 -14.39 -0.69
C GLU A 22 -4.82 -13.85 -0.60
N ALA A 23 -5.19 -13.25 0.53
CA ALA A 23 -6.50 -12.63 0.67
C ALA A 23 -6.64 -11.36 -0.19
N VAL A 24 -5.57 -10.57 -0.33
CA VAL A 24 -5.51 -9.43 -1.25
C VAL A 24 -5.69 -9.92 -2.69
N GLU A 25 -4.92 -10.93 -3.11
CA GLU A 25 -5.02 -11.50 -4.47
C GLU A 25 -6.44 -12.00 -4.77
N ARG A 26 -7.10 -12.67 -3.82
CA ARG A 26 -8.49 -13.14 -3.97
C ARG A 26 -9.53 -12.01 -4.09
N GLY A 27 -9.22 -10.80 -3.62
CA GLY A 27 -10.12 -9.65 -3.78
C GLY A 27 -10.00 -8.94 -5.12
N TYR A 28 -9.02 -9.31 -5.96
CA TYR A 28 -8.98 -8.89 -7.35
C TYR A 28 -9.83 -9.84 -8.20
N ASP A 29 -10.87 -9.29 -8.85
CA ASP A 29 -11.76 -10.05 -9.73
C ASP A 29 -11.15 -10.19 -11.14
N ASP A 30 -10.91 -11.41 -11.59
CA ASP A 30 -10.39 -11.69 -12.94
C ASP A 30 -11.40 -11.45 -14.05
N SER A 31 -12.69 -11.30 -13.71
CA SER A 31 -13.69 -10.86 -14.67
C SER A 31 -13.48 -9.39 -15.09
N ASN A 32 -12.77 -8.62 -14.26
CA ASN A 32 -12.33 -7.27 -14.62
C ASN A 32 -11.20 -7.35 -15.67
N PRO A 33 -11.38 -6.78 -16.87
CA PRO A 33 -10.44 -6.94 -17.97
C PRO A 33 -9.08 -6.27 -17.72
N TYR A 34 -8.99 -5.32 -16.77
CA TYR A 34 -7.76 -4.58 -16.48
C TYR A 34 -7.38 -4.59 -15.00
N HIS A 35 -8.24 -4.09 -14.11
CA HIS A 35 -7.93 -3.97 -12.67
C HIS A 35 -8.10 -5.31 -11.94
N ASN A 36 -7.30 -6.29 -12.34
CA ASN A 36 -7.25 -7.65 -11.81
C ASN A 36 -5.87 -7.95 -11.20
N ARG A 37 -5.68 -9.17 -10.68
CA ARG A 37 -4.44 -9.57 -10.00
C ARG A 37 -3.20 -9.51 -10.88
N ALA A 38 -3.34 -9.68 -12.20
CA ALA A 38 -2.21 -9.55 -13.12
C ALA A 38 -1.73 -8.10 -13.19
N HIS A 39 -2.65 -7.14 -13.24
CA HIS A 39 -2.33 -5.71 -13.15
C HIS A 39 -1.64 -5.39 -11.80
N ALA A 40 -2.23 -5.80 -10.68
CA ALA A 40 -1.64 -5.61 -9.36
C ALA A 40 -0.21 -6.17 -9.27
N ALA A 41 0.01 -7.39 -9.76
CA ALA A 41 1.31 -8.03 -9.78
C ALA A 41 2.33 -7.26 -10.65
N SER A 42 1.89 -6.74 -11.81
CA SER A 42 2.75 -5.94 -12.69
C SER A 42 3.18 -4.62 -12.06
N VAL A 43 2.27 -3.91 -11.39
CA VAL A 43 2.55 -2.66 -10.67
C VAL A 43 3.47 -2.93 -9.49
N LEU A 44 3.21 -3.99 -8.71
CA LEU A 44 4.08 -4.43 -7.61
C LEU A 44 5.49 -4.75 -8.10
N HIS A 45 5.62 -5.43 -9.24
CA HIS A 45 6.92 -5.78 -9.81
C HIS A 45 7.66 -4.54 -10.33
N ALA A 46 6.95 -3.62 -11.01
CA ALA A 46 7.51 -2.35 -11.46
C ALA A 46 8.00 -1.52 -10.28
N MET A 47 7.20 -1.42 -9.20
CA MET A 47 7.60 -0.75 -7.96
C MET A 47 8.86 -1.37 -7.38
N HIS A 48 8.95 -2.70 -7.29
CA HIS A 48 10.17 -3.39 -6.86
C HIS A 48 11.39 -3.00 -7.70
N ALA A 49 11.26 -2.98 -9.04
CA ALA A 49 12.36 -2.60 -9.94
C ALA A 49 12.76 -1.12 -9.77
N MET A 50 11.80 -0.22 -9.59
CA MET A 50 12.07 1.20 -9.35
C MET A 50 12.81 1.45 -8.03
N LEU A 51 12.45 0.70 -6.98
CA LEU A 51 13.09 0.80 -5.67
C LEU A 51 14.54 0.29 -5.68
N GLU A 52 14.81 -0.81 -6.39
CA GLU A 52 16.15 -1.45 -6.41
C GLU A 52 17.09 -0.90 -7.48
N HIS A 53 16.55 -0.53 -8.65
CA HIS A 53 17.37 -0.17 -9.82
C HIS A 53 17.13 1.26 -10.30
N GLY A 54 15.96 1.84 -10.01
CA GLY A 54 15.59 3.18 -10.47
C GLY A 54 16.13 4.33 -9.62
N GLY A 55 16.85 4.05 -8.53
CA GLY A 55 17.34 5.08 -7.60
C GLY A 55 16.24 5.81 -6.84
N MET A 56 14.97 5.39 -6.99
CA MET A 56 13.80 6.07 -6.42
C MET A 56 13.89 6.18 -4.91
N MET A 57 14.41 5.15 -4.22
CA MET A 57 14.62 5.19 -2.76
C MET A 57 15.46 6.39 -2.30
N ARG A 58 16.44 6.84 -3.10
CA ARG A 58 17.22 8.04 -2.77
C ARG A 58 16.43 9.33 -2.97
N ALA A 59 15.57 9.36 -3.99
CA ALA A 59 14.77 10.53 -4.32
C ALA A 59 13.56 10.71 -3.39
N VAL A 60 12.93 9.61 -2.97
CA VAL A 60 11.74 9.61 -2.10
C VAL A 60 12.08 9.55 -0.62
N ALA A 61 13.33 9.20 -0.26
CA ALA A 61 13.79 9.18 1.12
C ALA A 61 13.44 10.47 1.89
N PRO A 62 13.70 11.70 1.40
CA PRO A 62 13.33 12.91 2.14
C PRO A 62 11.82 13.08 2.36
N ALA A 63 11.00 12.66 1.38
CA ALA A 63 9.54 12.77 1.44
C ALA A 63 8.92 11.70 2.36
N LEU A 64 9.50 10.49 2.40
CA LEU A 64 9.01 9.39 3.23
C LEU A 64 9.60 9.40 4.64
N LEU A 65 10.84 9.86 4.83
CA LEU A 65 11.55 9.93 6.11
C LEU A 65 11.03 11.06 7.00
N GLY A 66 10.45 12.11 6.40
CA GLY A 66 10.17 13.35 7.12
C GLY A 66 11.46 13.99 7.64
N HIS A 67 11.40 15.25 8.02
CA HIS A 67 12.53 15.95 8.64
C HIS A 67 12.84 15.46 10.08
N GLU A 68 12.46 14.24 10.46
CA GLU A 68 12.62 13.69 11.82
C GLU A 68 13.95 12.92 11.99
N GLY A 69 15.03 13.49 11.47
CA GLY A 69 16.33 13.28 12.09
C GLY A 69 16.53 14.37 13.14
N ARG A 70 16.15 14.12 14.40
CA ARG A 70 16.70 14.94 15.50
C ARG A 70 18.23 14.82 15.42
N PRO A 71 19.00 15.92 15.39
CA PRO A 71 20.45 15.83 15.39
C PRO A 71 20.89 15.13 16.70
N GLY A 72 21.31 13.87 16.61
CA GLY A 72 21.80 13.09 17.76
C GLY A 72 21.21 11.69 17.94
N GLU A 73 20.08 11.35 17.29
CA GLU A 73 19.55 9.98 17.30
C GLU A 73 20.05 9.22 16.06
N VAL A 74 21.06 8.36 16.24
CA VAL A 74 21.47 7.37 15.25
C VAL A 74 20.44 6.25 15.28
N GLY A 75 19.24 6.52 14.77
CA GLY A 75 18.25 5.48 14.49
C GLY A 75 18.79 4.50 13.44
N ASP A 76 18.34 3.25 13.49
CA ASP A 76 18.71 2.22 12.52
C ASP A 76 18.24 2.63 11.10
N ALA A 77 19.14 3.26 10.35
CA ALA A 77 18.88 3.69 8.98
C ALA A 77 18.50 2.53 8.06
N ALA A 78 18.96 1.31 8.36
CA ALA A 78 18.59 0.11 7.60
C ALA A 78 17.15 -0.34 7.91
N GLY A 79 16.73 -0.22 9.18
CA GLY A 79 15.35 -0.43 9.62
C GLY A 79 14.38 0.54 8.93
N SER A 80 14.69 1.85 8.94
CA SER A 80 13.83 2.86 8.28
C SER A 80 13.70 2.60 6.78
N ALA A 81 14.84 2.41 6.08
CA ALA A 81 14.84 2.10 4.65
C ALA A 81 14.01 0.85 4.30
N SER A 82 14.06 -0.18 5.16
CA SER A 82 13.27 -1.40 4.99
C SER A 82 11.77 -1.14 5.20
N LEU A 83 11.41 -0.31 6.18
CA LEU A 83 10.03 0.08 6.45
C LEU A 83 9.43 0.85 5.26
N GLU A 84 10.18 1.77 4.67
CA GLU A 84 9.75 2.51 3.48
C GLU A 84 9.59 1.61 2.26
N ARG A 85 10.55 0.70 1.98
CA ARG A 85 10.41 -0.27 0.89
C ARG A 85 9.18 -1.14 1.06
N MET A 86 8.96 -1.64 2.28
CA MET A 86 7.77 -2.43 2.61
C MET A 86 6.49 -1.61 2.37
N THR A 87 6.47 -0.35 2.77
CA THR A 87 5.35 0.59 2.59
C THR A 87 5.00 0.76 1.11
N CYS A 88 5.99 1.03 0.24
CA CYS A 88 5.77 1.20 -1.19
C CYS A 88 5.27 -0.09 -1.85
N LEU A 89 5.83 -1.25 -1.47
CA LEU A 89 5.38 -2.55 -1.99
C LEU A 89 3.97 -2.89 -1.50
N LEU A 90 3.64 -2.58 -0.25
CA LEU A 90 2.31 -2.78 0.29
C LEU A 90 1.28 -1.91 -0.45
N ALA A 91 1.57 -0.62 -0.63
CA ALA A 91 0.71 0.29 -1.41
C ALA A 91 0.48 -0.22 -2.83
N ALA A 92 1.55 -0.60 -3.55
CA ALA A 92 1.45 -1.14 -4.90
C ALA A 92 0.60 -2.43 -4.98
N ALA A 93 0.71 -3.31 -3.98
CA ALA A 93 -0.05 -4.56 -3.94
C ALA A 93 -1.55 -4.36 -3.70
N ILE A 94 -1.97 -3.26 -3.06
CA ILE A 94 -3.36 -3.01 -2.67
C ILE A 94 -4.04 -1.90 -3.46
N HIS A 95 -3.33 -1.18 -4.33
CA HIS A 95 -3.79 0.10 -4.88
C HIS A 95 -5.13 0.02 -5.64
N ASP A 96 -5.49 -1.16 -6.13
CA ASP A 96 -6.73 -1.46 -6.86
C ASP A 96 -7.55 -2.59 -6.19
N TYR A 97 -7.32 -2.86 -4.90
CA TYR A 97 -7.93 -3.99 -4.20
C TYR A 97 -9.47 -3.88 -4.15
N GLU A 98 -10.20 -4.89 -4.62
CA GLU A 98 -11.67 -4.90 -4.79
C GLU A 98 -12.20 -3.85 -5.81
N HIS A 99 -11.44 -3.56 -6.88
CA HIS A 99 -11.90 -2.67 -7.95
C HIS A 99 -13.03 -3.30 -8.79
N GLU A 100 -14.19 -2.63 -8.84
CA GLU A 100 -15.43 -3.11 -9.51
C GLU A 100 -15.45 -2.86 -11.03
N GLY A 101 -14.39 -2.31 -11.59
CA GLY A 101 -14.27 -1.98 -13.02
C GLY A 101 -14.97 -0.69 -13.43
N LEU A 102 -15.36 0.12 -12.46
CA LEU A 102 -16.05 1.40 -12.63
C LEU A 102 -15.13 2.54 -12.18
N ASN A 103 -15.07 3.62 -12.94
CA ASN A 103 -14.30 4.81 -12.56
C ASN A 103 -15.07 5.70 -11.57
N ASN A 104 -14.35 6.58 -10.88
CA ASN A 104 -14.94 7.47 -9.85
C ASN A 104 -16.10 8.34 -10.40
N ASP A 105 -15.98 8.86 -11.63
CA ASP A 105 -17.05 9.65 -12.27
C ASP A 105 -18.36 8.86 -12.43
N PHE A 106 -18.27 7.60 -12.86
CA PHE A 106 -19.42 6.71 -12.95
C PHE A 106 -20.03 6.44 -11.58
N LEU A 107 -19.19 6.19 -10.55
CA LEU A 107 -19.66 5.94 -9.19
C LEU A 107 -20.46 7.14 -8.65
N VAL A 108 -19.97 8.36 -8.87
CA VAL A 108 -20.65 9.59 -8.45
C VAL A 108 -21.95 9.78 -9.21
N LYS A 109 -21.93 9.69 -10.54
CA LYS A 109 -23.12 9.90 -11.40
C LYS A 109 -24.25 8.90 -11.13
N THR A 110 -23.92 7.70 -10.67
CA THR A 110 -24.90 6.64 -10.37
C THR A 110 -25.35 6.62 -8.92
N GLY A 111 -24.81 7.48 -8.06
CA GLY A 111 -25.09 7.44 -6.62
C GLY A 111 -24.64 6.12 -5.99
N HIS A 112 -23.52 5.57 -6.46
CA HIS A 112 -23.01 4.29 -5.99
C HIS A 112 -22.67 4.34 -4.49
N LYS A 113 -22.86 3.21 -3.78
CA LYS A 113 -22.60 3.09 -2.33
C LYS A 113 -21.20 3.57 -1.91
N ARG A 114 -20.18 3.43 -2.77
CA ARG A 114 -18.81 3.90 -2.51
C ARG A 114 -18.72 5.42 -2.61
N ALA A 115 -19.30 6.01 -3.65
CA ALA A 115 -19.36 7.47 -3.82
C ALA A 115 -20.06 8.12 -2.61
N ILE A 116 -21.21 7.59 -2.20
CA ILE A 116 -21.92 8.06 -0.99
C ILE A 116 -21.05 7.89 0.27
N ARG A 117 -20.41 6.73 0.46
CA ARG A 117 -19.58 6.45 1.64
C ARG A 117 -18.38 7.40 1.76
N TYR A 118 -17.78 7.74 0.63
CA TYR A 118 -16.57 8.56 0.56
C TYR A 118 -16.86 10.00 0.13
N ASN A 119 -18.13 10.42 0.17
CA ASN A 119 -18.59 11.77 -0.16
C ASN A 119 -18.03 12.28 -1.50
N ASP A 120 -18.10 11.43 -2.52
CA ASP A 120 -17.69 11.70 -3.91
C ASP A 120 -16.19 12.00 -4.11
N GLN A 121 -15.35 11.79 -3.07
CA GLN A 121 -13.91 11.99 -3.14
C GLN A 121 -13.20 10.65 -3.23
N HIS A 122 -12.33 10.48 -4.24
CA HIS A 122 -11.39 9.34 -4.33
C HIS A 122 -12.05 7.98 -4.02
N ALA A 123 -13.27 7.77 -4.53
CA ALA A 123 -14.17 6.76 -3.96
C ALA A 123 -13.63 5.33 -4.11
N ASN A 124 -12.91 5.05 -5.20
CA ASN A 124 -12.19 3.80 -5.39
C ASN A 124 -10.95 3.73 -4.51
N GLU A 125 -10.08 4.74 -4.54
CA GLU A 125 -8.79 4.74 -3.84
C GLU A 125 -8.96 4.66 -2.32
N LEU A 126 -9.93 5.39 -1.76
CA LEU A 126 -10.32 5.27 -0.35
C LEU A 126 -10.91 3.91 -0.02
N HIS A 127 -11.66 3.28 -0.95
CA HIS A 127 -12.14 1.91 -0.77
C HIS A 127 -10.97 0.92 -0.71
N HIS A 128 -10.05 0.98 -1.68
CA HIS A 128 -8.89 0.10 -1.79
C HIS A 128 -8.08 0.11 -0.48
N ALA A 129 -7.71 1.31 -0.02
CA ALA A 129 -6.97 1.46 1.23
C ALA A 129 -7.78 1.00 2.45
N ALA A 130 -9.05 1.42 2.59
CA ALA A 130 -9.87 1.07 3.75
C ALA A 130 -10.10 -0.46 3.86
N ALA A 131 -10.45 -1.11 2.76
CA ALA A 131 -10.73 -2.55 2.71
C ALA A 131 -9.46 -3.37 2.99
N ALA A 132 -8.33 -2.99 2.40
CA ALA A 132 -7.05 -3.65 2.66
C ALA A 132 -6.59 -3.52 4.12
N PHE A 133 -6.77 -2.36 4.76
CA PHE A 133 -6.45 -2.22 6.18
C PHE A 133 -7.42 -2.96 7.09
N ALA A 134 -8.71 -3.04 6.73
CA ALA A 134 -9.66 -3.88 7.45
C ALA A 134 -9.27 -5.37 7.36
N LEU A 135 -8.78 -5.81 6.20
CA LEU A 135 -8.23 -7.15 6.01
C LEU A 135 -6.95 -7.36 6.85
N LEU A 136 -6.03 -6.40 6.86
CA LEU A 136 -4.79 -6.46 7.63
C LEU A 136 -5.05 -6.66 9.13
N LEU A 137 -6.10 -6.05 9.68
CA LEU A 137 -6.42 -6.13 11.10
C LEU A 137 -7.01 -7.48 11.54
N ARG A 138 -7.26 -8.43 10.61
CA ARG A 138 -7.66 -9.80 10.97
C ARG A 138 -6.51 -10.54 11.64
N PRO A 139 -6.74 -11.35 12.70
CA PRO A 139 -5.68 -12.02 13.44
C PRO A 139 -4.70 -12.85 12.59
N GLU A 140 -5.22 -13.50 11.55
CA GLU A 140 -4.47 -14.34 10.61
C GLU A 140 -3.72 -13.54 9.53
N CYS A 141 -4.04 -12.26 9.35
CA CYS A 141 -3.44 -11.38 8.34
C CYS A 141 -2.52 -10.31 8.92
N ASN A 142 -2.60 -10.01 10.22
CA ASN A 142 -1.87 -8.89 10.83
C ASN A 142 -0.37 -9.15 10.99
N PHE A 143 0.37 -9.11 9.87
CA PHE A 143 1.81 -9.31 9.85
C PHE A 143 2.61 -8.10 10.38
N LEU A 144 1.92 -6.98 10.67
CA LEU A 144 2.49 -5.76 11.26
C LEU A 144 2.28 -5.66 12.78
N GLU A 145 1.71 -6.68 13.42
CA GLU A 145 1.29 -6.66 14.83
C GLU A 145 2.43 -6.38 15.84
N HIS A 146 3.68 -6.61 15.45
CA HIS A 146 4.87 -6.40 16.28
C HIS A 146 5.59 -5.09 15.97
N LEU A 147 5.12 -4.30 15.00
CA LEU A 147 5.69 -2.98 14.75
C LEU A 147 5.39 -2.03 15.92
N PRO A 148 6.32 -1.14 16.29
CA PRO A 148 6.02 -0.03 17.18
C PRO A 148 4.82 0.77 16.68
N ALA A 149 3.99 1.27 17.59
CA ALA A 149 2.76 1.98 17.22
C ALA A 149 3.02 3.23 16.36
N GLN A 150 4.18 3.88 16.52
CA GLN A 150 4.60 5.00 15.68
C GLN A 150 4.86 4.56 14.23
N ASP A 151 5.59 3.45 14.04
CA ASP A 151 5.89 2.90 12.73
C ASP A 151 4.62 2.41 12.03
N PHE A 152 3.72 1.73 12.75
CA PHE A 152 2.43 1.34 12.18
C PHE A 152 1.62 2.54 11.69
N ARG A 153 1.54 3.62 12.49
CA ARG A 153 0.85 4.86 12.07
C ARG A 153 1.50 5.47 10.84
N ARG A 154 2.84 5.47 10.79
CA ARG A 154 3.61 6.00 9.65
C ARG A 154 3.36 5.19 8.38
N VAL A 155 3.49 3.86 8.45
CA VAL A 155 3.15 2.94 7.34
C VAL A 155 1.72 3.18 6.87
N ARG A 156 0.77 3.27 7.80
CA ARG A 156 -0.63 3.50 7.46
C ARG A 156 -0.85 4.81 6.73
N SER A 157 -0.28 5.90 7.22
CA SER A 157 -0.39 7.22 6.57
C SER A 157 0.18 7.18 5.16
N LEU A 158 1.42 6.70 5.01
CA LEU A 158 2.11 6.68 3.72
C LEU A 158 1.42 5.76 2.71
N VAL A 159 0.91 4.59 3.12
CA VAL A 159 0.14 3.72 2.22
C VAL A 159 -1.13 4.41 1.75
N ILE A 160 -1.85 5.10 2.63
CA ILE A 160 -3.05 5.85 2.25
C ILE A 160 -2.68 6.94 1.24
N ASP A 161 -1.63 7.73 1.51
CA ASP A 161 -1.20 8.80 0.61
C ASP A 161 -0.76 8.27 -0.76
N LEU A 162 -0.02 7.15 -0.79
CA LEU A 162 0.42 6.52 -2.04
C LEU A 162 -0.75 5.96 -2.86
N VAL A 163 -1.75 5.35 -2.21
CA VAL A 163 -2.94 4.83 -2.90
C VAL A 163 -3.84 5.96 -3.37
N LEU A 164 -4.04 7.02 -2.57
CA LEU A 164 -4.78 8.20 -3.03
C LEU A 164 -4.09 8.89 -4.21
N GLY A 165 -2.76 8.88 -4.23
CA GLY A 165 -1.96 9.40 -5.34
C GLY A 165 -2.15 8.65 -6.66
N THR A 166 -2.79 7.47 -6.69
CA THR A 166 -3.11 6.78 -7.95
C THR A 166 -4.40 7.27 -8.59
N ASP A 167 -5.16 8.16 -7.95
CA ASP A 167 -6.34 8.76 -8.58
C ASP A 167 -5.90 9.65 -9.77
N MET A 168 -6.29 9.23 -10.96
CA MET A 168 -5.97 9.92 -12.21
C MET A 168 -6.68 11.29 -12.33
N ALA A 169 -7.71 11.58 -11.52
CA ALA A 169 -8.34 12.90 -11.47
C ALA A 169 -7.42 13.99 -10.89
N GLN A 170 -6.37 13.62 -10.16
CA GLN A 170 -5.36 14.53 -9.61
C GLN A 170 -4.18 14.78 -10.57
N HIS A 171 -4.16 14.14 -11.75
CA HIS A 171 -3.11 14.31 -12.75
C HIS A 171 -3.52 15.39 -13.78
N GLY A 172 -3.49 16.65 -13.34
CA GLY A 172 -3.77 17.85 -14.14
C GLY A 172 -2.59 18.80 -14.21
#